data_AF-A0A392SU88-F1
#
_entry.id   AF-A0A392SU88-F1
#
_cell.length_a   1.000
_cell.length_b   1.000
_cell.length_c   1.000
_cell.angle_alpha   90.00
_cell.angle_beta   90.00
_cell.angle_gamma   90.00
#
_symmetry.space_group_name_H-M   'P 1'
#
loop_
_entity.id
_entity.type
_entity.pdbx_description
1 polymer ?
#
loop_
_entity_poly.entity_id
_entity_poly.type
_entity_poly.pdbx_seq_one_letter_code
_entity_poly.pdbx_strand_id
1 'polypeptide(L)'
;KANVVADALSRKSLHMSSLMAEELEMIEEFRDLSLVCERTTKSVKLGMLKLTNDFLEEVVESQKTDARLIKYRTLIEQGKKVDIEIDDHGVMRCRGRV
;
A
#
# COMPACT_ATOMS: atom_id res chain seq x y z
N LYS A 1 35.19 40.51 -2.93
CA LYS A 1 34.55 40.13 -1.64
C LYS A 1 33.08 39.73 -1.82
N ALA A 2 32.26 40.49 -2.58
CA ALA A 2 30.85 40.18 -2.85
C ALA A 2 30.61 38.79 -3.50
N ASN A 3 31.42 38.39 -4.48
CA ASN A 3 31.23 37.09 -5.15
C ASN A 3 31.42 35.88 -4.22
N VAL A 4 32.33 35.97 -3.24
CA VAL A 4 32.57 34.88 -2.27
C VAL A 4 31.35 34.71 -1.35
N VAL A 5 30.71 35.82 -0.99
CA VAL A 5 29.49 35.82 -0.18
C VAL A 5 28.31 35.27 -0.99
N ALA A 6 28.16 35.70 -2.26
CA ALA A 6 27.12 35.20 -3.15
C ALA A 6 27.25 33.68 -3.40
N ASP A 7 28.47 33.21 -3.62
CA ASP A 7 28.81 31.80 -3.81
C ASP A 7 28.54 30.96 -2.55
N ALA A 8 28.93 31.45 -1.36
CA ALA A 8 28.60 30.79 -0.10
C ALA A 8 27.10 30.72 0.18
N LEU A 9 26.35 31.79 -0.13
CA LEU A 9 24.89 31.83 0.04
C LEU A 9 24.19 30.90 -0.96
N SER A 10 24.66 30.86 -2.21
CA SER A 10 24.14 29.97 -3.25
C SER A 10 24.32 28.50 -2.87
N ARG A 11 25.52 28.11 -2.39
CA ARG A 11 25.76 26.76 -1.87
C ARG A 11 24.84 26.40 -0.71
N LYS A 12 24.61 27.32 0.23
CA LYS A 12 23.69 27.10 1.34
C LYS A 12 22.25 26.91 0.86
N SER A 13 21.80 27.74 -0.10
CA SER A 13 20.47 27.61 -0.69
C SER A 13 20.30 26.26 -1.40
N LEU A 14 21.27 25.86 -2.21
CA LEU A 14 21.26 24.57 -2.90
C LEU A 14 21.21 23.40 -1.91
N HIS A 15 22.00 23.46 -0.85
CA HIS A 15 22.00 22.43 0.19
C HIS A 15 20.65 22.34 0.91
N MET A 16 20.04 23.48 1.25
CA MET A 16 18.69 23.51 1.82
C MET A 16 17.64 22.95 0.86
N SER A 17 17.72 23.28 -0.43
CA SER A 17 16.82 22.72 -1.45
C SER A 17 16.96 21.20 -1.56
N SER A 18 18.19 20.66 -1.48
CA SER A 18 18.44 19.21 -1.47
C SER A 18 17.79 18.54 -0.27
N LEU A 19 17.97 19.10 0.93
CA LEU A 19 17.37 18.57 2.16
C LEU A 19 15.84 18.59 2.13
N MET A 20 15.26 19.65 1.56
CA MET A 20 13.80 19.76 1.41
C MET A 20 13.24 18.73 0.41
N ALA A 21 13.99 18.43 -0.65
CA ALA A 21 13.60 17.40 -1.62
C ALA A 21 13.64 16.00 -0.99
N GLU A 22 14.71 15.68 -0.25
CA GLU A 22 14.83 14.43 0.50
C GLU A 22 13.73 14.30 1.58
N GLU A 23 13.42 15.39 2.30
CA GLU A 23 12.32 15.41 3.28
C GLU A 23 10.96 15.15 2.62
N LEU A 24 10.71 15.73 1.44
CA LEU A 24 9.46 15.54 0.71
C LEU A 24 9.27 14.09 0.24
N GLU A 25 10.33 13.48 -0.31
CA GLU A 25 10.33 12.08 -0.75
C GLU A 25 10.01 11.14 0.42
N MET A 26 10.65 11.35 1.57
CA MET A 26 10.34 10.59 2.79
C MET A 26 8.88 10.77 3.24
N ILE A 27 8.33 11.98 3.15
CA ILE A 27 6.92 12.25 3.51
C ILE A 27 5.96 11.49 2.57
N GLU A 28 6.28 11.39 1.27
CA GLU A 28 5.50 10.63 0.30
C GLU A 28 5.55 9.13 0.60
N GLU A 29 6.73 8.55 0.83
CA GLU A 29 6.87 7.14 1.22
C GLU A 29 6.10 6.83 2.51
N PHE A 30 6.11 7.74 3.48
CA PHE A 30 5.39 7.57 4.74
C PHE A 30 3.86 7.72 4.61
N ARG A 31 3.35 8.45 3.61
CA ARG A 31 1.90 8.53 3.36
C ARG A 31 1.34 7.19 2.93
N ASP A 32 2.05 6.45 2.10
CA ASP A 32 1.61 5.13 1.62
C ASP A 32 1.61 4.08 2.75
N LEU A 33 2.46 4.27 3.76
CA LEU A 33 2.60 3.35 4.89
C LEU A 33 1.50 3.49 5.96
N SER A 34 0.52 4.39 5.81
CA SER A 34 -0.59 4.59 6.77
C SER A 34 -0.12 4.71 8.23
N LEU A 35 0.92 5.52 8.45
CA LEU A 35 1.56 5.68 9.77
C LEU A 35 0.80 6.62 10.68
N VAL A 36 0.76 6.28 11.97
CA VAL A 36 0.46 7.21 13.05
C VAL A 36 1.72 8.04 13.33
N CYS A 37 1.58 9.38 13.31
CA CYS A 37 2.67 10.31 13.56
C CYS A 37 2.40 11.15 14.81
N GLU A 38 3.36 11.18 15.74
CA GLU A 38 3.33 12.01 16.94
C GLU A 38 4.58 12.89 16.98
N ARG A 39 4.40 14.21 17.02
CA ARG A 39 5.50 15.18 17.12
C ARG A 39 5.71 15.59 18.57
N THR A 40 6.94 15.49 19.04
CA THR A 40 7.39 16.05 20.32
C THR A 40 8.31 17.25 20.08
N THR A 41 8.68 17.97 21.13
CA THR A 41 9.59 19.12 21.02
C THR A 41 11.00 18.76 20.55
N LYS A 42 11.39 17.48 20.62
CA LYS A 42 12.74 17.02 20.28
C LYS A 42 12.79 15.91 19.23
N SER A 43 11.65 15.33 18.85
CA SER A 43 11.61 14.19 17.93
C SER A 43 10.24 14.00 17.28
N VAL A 44 10.21 13.18 16.24
CA VAL A 44 8.98 12.65 15.63
C VAL A 44 8.94 11.15 15.89
N LYS A 45 7.80 10.63 16.33
CA LYS A 45 7.53 9.20 16.46
C LYS A 45 6.59 8.76 15.36
N LEU A 46 6.89 7.60 14.78
CA LEU A 46 6.08 6.95 13.75
C LEU A 46 5.69 5.56 14.25
N GLY A 47 4.44 5.15 14.03
CA GLY A 47 3.95 3.83 14.40
C GLY A 47 2.97 3.27 13.38
N MET A 48 3.02 1.95 13.14
CA MET A 48 2.10 1.23 12.26
C MET A 48 1.59 0.00 12.98
N LEU A 49 0.27 -0.18 13.04
CA LEU A 49 -0.33 -1.43 13.46
C LEU A 49 -1.08 -2.03 12.27
N LYS A 50 -0.55 -3.12 11.73
CA LYS A 50 -1.23 -3.89 10.70
C LYS A 50 -1.83 -5.14 11.34
N LEU A 51 -3.15 -5.19 11.45
CA LEU A 51 -3.85 -6.42 11.82
C LEU A 51 -4.07 -7.22 10.54
N THR A 52 -3.37 -8.36 10.41
CA THR A 52 -3.60 -9.32 9.33
C THR A 52 -4.54 -10.41 9.82
N ASN A 53 -5.47 -10.81 8.97
CA ASN A 53 -6.35 -11.95 9.18
C ASN A 53 -6.13 -12.93 8.02
N ASP A 54 -5.78 -14.17 8.35
CA ASP A 54 -5.52 -15.27 7.41
C ASP A 54 -6.80 -15.92 6.87
N PHE A 55 -7.97 -15.59 7.42
CA PHE A 55 -9.27 -16.13 7.01
C PHE A 55 -9.51 -16.09 5.50
N LEU A 56 -9.19 -14.98 4.83
CA LEU A 56 -9.38 -14.90 3.38
C LEU A 56 -8.42 -15.81 2.61
N GLU A 57 -7.20 -15.99 3.10
CA GLU A 57 -6.23 -16.92 2.53
C GLU A 57 -6.71 -18.37 2.70
N GLU A 58 -7.17 -18.74 3.90
CA GLU A 58 -7.75 -20.06 4.18
C GLU A 58 -9.01 -20.33 3.33
N VAL A 59 -9.86 -19.33 3.15
CA VAL A 59 -11.02 -19.41 2.25
C VAL A 59 -10.55 -19.70 0.83
N VAL A 60 -9.57 -18.97 0.29
CA VAL A 60 -9.06 -19.21 -1.07
C VAL A 60 -8.53 -20.64 -1.21
N GLU A 61 -7.73 -21.12 -0.26
CA GLU A 61 -7.20 -22.50 -0.30
C GLU A 61 -8.31 -23.55 -0.20
N SER A 62 -9.31 -23.32 0.64
CA SER A 62 -10.48 -24.19 0.76
C SER A 62 -11.28 -24.24 -0.55
N GLN A 63 -11.51 -23.09 -1.18
CA GLN A 63 -12.25 -23.00 -2.44
C GLN A 63 -11.53 -23.66 -3.61
N LYS A 64 -10.19 -23.67 -3.61
CA LYS A 64 -9.38 -24.37 -4.63
C LYS A 64 -9.57 -25.88 -4.61
N THR A 65 -9.94 -26.46 -3.47
CA THR A 65 -10.10 -27.92 -3.30
C THR A 65 -11.56 -28.37 -3.39
N ASP A 66 -12.53 -27.46 -3.25
CA ASP A 66 -13.96 -27.78 -3.38
C ASP A 66 -14.35 -28.12 -4.83
N ALA A 67 -14.79 -29.35 -5.06
CA ALA A 67 -15.12 -29.87 -6.39
C ALA A 67 -16.26 -29.12 -7.10
N ARG A 68 -17.17 -28.46 -6.38
CA ARG A 68 -18.23 -27.65 -6.99
C ARG A 68 -17.69 -26.28 -7.39
N LEU A 69 -16.87 -25.66 -6.54
CA LEU A 69 -16.26 -24.37 -6.83
C LEU A 69 -15.26 -24.44 -7.97
N ILE A 70 -14.50 -25.53 -8.08
CA ILE A 70 -13.64 -25.79 -9.25
C ILE A 70 -14.47 -25.77 -10.54
N LYS A 71 -15.64 -26.42 -10.56
CA LYS A 71 -16.51 -26.41 -11.75
C LYS A 71 -16.98 -24.99 -12.09
N TYR A 72 -17.38 -24.21 -11.09
CA TYR A 72 -17.79 -22.82 -11.32
C TYR A 72 -16.62 -21.98 -11.84
N ARG A 73 -15.41 -22.17 -11.31
CA ARG A 73 -14.20 -21.50 -11.80
C ARG A 73 -13.97 -21.80 -13.27
N THR A 74 -14.06 -23.07 -13.69
CA THR A 74 -13.94 -23.44 -15.11
C THR A 74 -15.03 -22.81 -15.98
N LEU A 75 -16.27 -22.69 -15.48
CA LEU A 75 -17.36 -22.05 -16.22
C LEU A 75 -17.10 -20.54 -16.39
N ILE A 76 -16.60 -19.87 -15.34
CA ILE A 76 -16.21 -18.46 -15.38
C ILE A 76 -15.07 -18.24 -16.38
N GLU A 77 -14.04 -19.09 -16.36
CA GLU A 77 -12.92 -19.06 -17.32
C GLU A 77 -13.38 -19.28 -18.78
N GLN A 78 -14.45 -20.07 -18.98
CA GLN A 78 -15.12 -20.22 -20.28
C GLN A 78 -15.99 -19.02 -20.69
N GLY A 79 -16.06 -17.97 -19.85
CA GLY A 79 -16.89 -16.79 -20.09
C GLY A 79 -18.38 -17.02 -19.85
N LYS A 80 -18.78 -18.11 -19.19
CA LYS A 80 -20.19 -18.35 -18.87
C LYS A 80 -20.61 -17.51 -17.67
N LYS A 81 -21.75 -16.84 -17.80
CA LYS A 81 -22.34 -16.05 -16.72
C LYS A 81 -22.97 -16.99 -15.67
N VAL A 82 -22.42 -16.95 -14.46
CA VAL A 82 -22.90 -17.66 -13.27
C VAL A 82 -23.06 -16.65 -12.14
N ASP A 83 -23.85 -16.98 -11.11
CA ASP A 83 -24.10 -16.10 -9.94
C ASP A 83 -22.89 -15.96 -8.98
N ILE A 84 -21.70 -16.42 -9.41
CA ILE A 84 -20.47 -16.42 -8.62
C ILE A 84 -19.44 -15.56 -9.33
N GLU A 85 -18.78 -14.69 -8.57
CA GLU A 85 -17.73 -13.78 -9.04
C GLU A 85 -16.46 -14.03 -8.22
N ILE A 86 -15.29 -13.81 -8.82
CA ILE A 86 -14.00 -13.83 -8.12
C ILE A 86 -13.62 -12.37 -7.86
N ASP A 87 -13.36 -12.03 -6.60
CA ASP A 87 -12.95 -10.68 -6.22
C ASP A 87 -11.44 -10.42 -6.44
N ASP A 88 -11.00 -9.22 -6.10
CA ASP A 88 -9.59 -8.79 -6.20
C ASP A 88 -8.65 -9.57 -5.27
N HIS A 89 -9.18 -10.26 -4.26
CA HIS A 89 -8.44 -11.14 -3.35
C HIS A 89 -8.43 -12.60 -3.81
N GLY A 90 -9.05 -12.93 -4.94
CA GLY A 90 -9.12 -14.30 -5.47
C GLY A 90 -10.20 -15.19 -4.84
N VAL A 91 -11.08 -14.62 -4.01
CA VAL A 91 -12.17 -15.32 -3.32
C VAL A 91 -13.41 -15.37 -4.22
N MET A 92 -13.95 -16.57 -4.41
CA MET A 92 -15.25 -16.78 -5.05
C MET A 92 -16.37 -16.34 -4.11
N ARG A 93 -17.26 -15.47 -4.59
CA ARG A 93 -18.41 -14.95 -3.84
C ARG A 93 -19.71 -15.15 -4.58
N CYS A 94 -20.74 -15.62 -3.87
CA CYS A 94 -22.11 -15.69 -4.36
C CYS A 94 -22.87 -14.47 -3.84
N ARG A 95 -23.28 -13.57 -4.74
CA ARG A 95 -24.00 -12.33 -4.38
C ARG A 95 -23.28 -11.49 -3.32
N GLY A 96 -21.95 -11.39 -3.44
CA GLY A 96 -21.10 -10.64 -2.51
C GLY A 96 -20.81 -11.35 -1.17
N ARG A 97 -21.21 -12.62 -1.01
CA ARG A 97 -20.93 -13.41 0.20
C ARG A 97 -19.92 -14.52 -0.09
N VAL A 98 -19.02 -14.73 0.86
CA VAL A 98 -18.09 -15.88 0.91
C VAL A 98 -18.85 -17.14 1.31
#